data_AF-A0A7L3QGL3-F1
#
_entry.id   AF-A0A7L3QGL3-F1
#
_cell.length_a   1.000
_cell.length_b   1.000
_cell.length_c   1.000
_cell.angle_alpha   90.00
_cell.angle_beta   90.00
_cell.angle_gamma   90.00
#
_symmetry.space_group_name_H-M   'P 1'
#
loop_
_entity.id
_entity.type
_entity.pdbx_description
1 polymer ?
#
loop_
_entity_poly.entity_id
_entity_poly.type
_entity_poly.pdbx_seq_one_letter_code
_entity_poly.pdbx_strand_id
1 'polypeptide(L)'
;TKHVIKNIPWTTAKDFTVERGQQQIEELISTWDIHESWLHHSEFLEEEELKDSKGYHYRACWGNPTRRKPVPQATASVYFIIVISKFKPDTAPVQVFYRLESSRLIRRPEQCQFREKWLQDIIENKIACIERL
;
A
#
# COMPACT_ATOMS: atom_id res chain seq x y z
N THR A 1 5.05 -25.72 -3.88
CA THR A 1 5.24 -25.32 -2.48
C THR A 1 4.11 -24.37 -2.10
N LYS A 2 3.27 -24.69 -1.10
CA LYS A 2 2.16 -23.80 -0.70
C LYS A 2 2.75 -22.48 -0.20
N HIS A 3 2.59 -21.39 -0.97
CA HIS A 3 3.06 -20.07 -0.56
C HIS A 3 2.10 -19.55 0.51
N VAL A 4 2.60 -19.38 1.73
CA VAL A 4 1.82 -18.79 2.83
C VAL A 4 1.85 -17.27 2.64
N ILE A 5 0.68 -16.68 2.43
CA ILE A 5 0.54 -15.22 2.39
C ILE A 5 0.78 -14.72 3.82
N LYS A 6 1.86 -13.97 4.03
CA LYS A 6 2.12 -13.30 5.30
C LYS A 6 1.14 -12.14 5.42
N ASN A 7 0.52 -12.02 6.60
CA ASN A 7 -0.38 -10.92 6.91
C ASN A 7 -0.30 -10.59 8.40
N ILE A 8 -0.88 -9.47 8.79
CA ILE A 8 -0.91 -8.97 10.17
C ILE A 8 -2.35 -8.92 10.71
N PRO A 9 -2.55 -9.00 12.03
CA PRO A 9 -3.84 -8.71 12.64
C PRO A 9 -4.10 -7.20 12.62
N TRP A 10 -5.11 -6.77 11.87
CA TRP A 10 -5.53 -5.37 11.81
C TRP A 10 -6.23 -4.92 13.11
N THR A 11 -6.06 -3.64 13.45
CA THR A 11 -6.72 -3.04 14.62
C THR A 11 -8.24 -3.06 14.48
N THR A 12 -8.92 -2.94 15.61
CA THR A 12 -10.39 -2.82 15.64
C THR A 12 -10.83 -1.44 15.20
N ALA A 13 -12.09 -1.31 14.76
CA ALA A 13 -12.66 0.00 14.43
C ALA A 13 -12.66 0.97 15.64
N LYS A 14 -12.83 0.43 16.85
CA LYS A 14 -12.79 1.21 18.10
C LYS A 14 -11.42 1.84 18.38
N ASP A 15 -10.37 1.07 18.15
CA ASP A 15 -8.99 1.46 18.48
C ASP A 15 -8.26 2.07 17.27
N PHE A 16 -9.00 2.40 16.21
CA PHE A 16 -8.42 2.94 14.99
C PHE A 16 -8.12 4.44 15.12
N THR A 17 -6.91 4.82 14.73
CA THR A 17 -6.52 6.20 14.43
C THR A 17 -5.76 6.24 13.11
N VAL A 18 -5.61 7.42 12.52
CA VAL A 18 -4.87 7.60 11.26
C VAL A 18 -3.41 7.13 11.40
N GLU A 19 -2.77 7.49 12.51
CA GLU A 19 -1.39 7.12 12.82
C GLU A 19 -1.25 5.62 13.03
N ARG A 20 -2.22 4.99 13.73
CA ARG A 20 -2.22 3.53 13.90
C ARG A 20 -2.42 2.82 12.57
N GLY A 21 -3.30 3.33 11.71
CA GLY A 21 -3.50 2.82 10.36
C GLY A 21 -2.21 2.86 9.52
N GLN A 22 -1.52 4.00 9.53
CA GLN A 22 -0.23 4.15 8.86
C GLN A 22 0.84 3.21 9.42
N GLN A 23 0.95 3.09 10.75
CA GLN A 23 1.87 2.15 11.39
C GLN A 23 1.60 0.71 10.97
N GLN A 24 0.33 0.29 10.91
CA GLN A 24 -0.01 -1.06 10.48
C GLN A 24 0.22 -1.29 8.97
N ILE A 25 0.13 -0.25 8.15
CA ILE A 25 0.57 -0.34 6.75
C ILE A 25 2.08 -0.62 6.67
N GLU A 26 2.90 0.03 7.49
CA GLU A 26 4.34 -0.26 7.57
C GLU A 26 4.61 -1.66 8.12
N GLU A 27 3.88 -2.10 9.15
CA GLU A 27 3.95 -3.47 9.66
C GLU A 27 3.61 -4.48 8.53
N LEU A 28 2.56 -4.23 7.75
CA LEU A 28 2.21 -5.07 6.60
C LEU A 28 3.32 -5.08 5.55
N ILE A 29 3.84 -3.91 5.16
CA ILE A 29 4.89 -3.78 4.15
C ILE A 29 6.15 -4.54 4.58
N SER A 30 6.48 -4.54 5.87
CA SER A 30 7.62 -5.30 6.41
C SER A 30 7.49 -6.82 6.21
N THR A 31 6.28 -7.33 5.99
CA THR A 31 6.04 -8.74 5.67
C THR A 31 6.27 -9.07 4.21
N TRP A 32 6.35 -8.06 3.33
CA TRP A 32 6.55 -8.25 1.90
C TRP A 32 7.99 -8.72 1.62
N ASP A 33 8.12 -9.62 0.65
CA ASP A 33 9.42 -10.13 0.21
C ASP A 33 9.96 -9.20 -0.89
N ILE A 34 10.51 -8.07 -0.46
CA ILE A 34 11.07 -7.01 -1.31
C ILE A 34 12.53 -6.82 -0.94
N HIS A 35 13.38 -6.63 -1.95
CA HIS A 35 14.80 -6.38 -1.78
C HIS A 35 15.07 -5.06 -1.04
N GLU A 36 16.04 -5.06 -0.14
CA GLU A 36 16.41 -3.91 0.73
C GLU A 36 16.83 -2.63 -0.01
N SER A 37 17.15 -2.73 -1.31
CA SER A 37 17.46 -1.56 -2.14
C SER A 37 16.24 -0.68 -2.41
N TRP A 38 15.04 -1.23 -2.25
CA TRP A 38 13.81 -0.46 -2.34
C TRP A 38 13.60 0.35 -1.06
N LEU A 39 13.54 1.67 -1.23
CA LEU A 39 13.21 2.58 -0.15
C LEU A 39 11.78 3.05 -0.33
N HIS A 40 11.07 3.20 0.79
CA HIS A 40 9.71 3.72 0.77
C HIS A 40 9.41 4.63 1.96
N HIS A 41 8.33 5.38 1.80
CA HIS A 41 7.69 6.16 2.85
C HIS A 41 6.19 6.09 2.66
N SER A 42 5.45 5.81 3.75
CA SER A 42 3.99 5.96 3.76
C SER A 42 3.57 7.32 4.29
N GLU A 43 2.46 7.84 3.77
CA GLU A 43 1.81 9.05 4.24
C GLU A 43 0.29 8.90 4.21
N PHE A 44 -0.39 9.62 5.09
CA PHE A 44 -1.83 9.80 5.02
C PHE A 44 -2.19 10.85 3.97
N LEU A 45 -3.23 10.58 3.19
CA LEU A 45 -3.71 11.49 2.15
C LEU A 45 -4.97 12.21 2.59
N GLU A 46 -6.04 11.46 2.82
CA GLU A 46 -7.35 12.04 3.09
C GLU A 46 -8.29 11.06 3.80
N GLU A 47 -9.33 11.65 4.40
CA GLU A 47 -10.46 10.96 4.97
C GLU A 47 -11.67 11.15 4.05
N GLU A 48 -12.34 10.05 3.74
CA GLU A 48 -13.52 10.02 2.87
C GLU A 48 -14.73 9.49 3.65
N GLU A 49 -15.74 10.35 3.82
CA GLU A 49 -17.01 9.95 4.43
C GLU A 49 -17.91 9.32 3.36
N LEU A 50 -18.17 8.01 3.48
CA LEU A 50 -19.08 7.28 2.60
C LEU A 50 -20.44 7.10 3.30
N LYS A 51 -21.46 6.74 2.51
CA LYS A 51 -22.82 6.54 3.03
C LYS A 51 -22.85 5.59 4.24
N ASP A 52 -22.16 4.45 4.10
CA ASP A 52 -22.27 3.31 5.00
C ASP A 52 -20.95 2.98 5.73
N SER A 53 -19.92 3.80 5.50
CA SER A 53 -18.57 3.55 5.96
C SER A 53 -17.74 4.82 5.96
N LYS A 54 -16.55 4.74 6.52
CA LYS A 54 -15.55 5.79 6.51
C LYS A 54 -14.25 5.23 5.96
N GLY A 55 -13.69 5.89 4.95
CA GLY A 55 -12.48 5.51 4.26
C GLY A 55 -11.30 6.39 4.66
N TYR A 56 -10.15 5.79 4.88
CA TYR A 56 -8.90 6.48 5.20
C TYR A 56 -7.86 6.10 4.15
N HIS A 57 -7.43 7.08 3.36
CA HIS A 57 -6.55 6.88 2.22
C HIS A 57 -5.11 7.18 2.59
N TYR A 58 -4.21 6.28 2.16
CA TYR A 58 -2.78 6.39 2.39
C TYR A 58 -2.04 6.11 1.08
N ARG A 59 -0.82 6.63 0.99
CA ARG A 59 0.10 6.33 -0.11
C ARG A 59 1.42 5.84 0.47
N ALA A 60 1.90 4.71 -0.02
CA ALA A 60 3.29 4.31 0.10
C ALA A 60 4.01 4.62 -1.22
N CYS A 61 4.96 5.55 -1.18
CA CYS A 61 5.79 5.92 -2.31
C CYS A 61 7.11 5.16 -2.27
N TRP A 62 7.46 4.50 -3.37
CA TRP A 62 8.62 3.62 -3.50
C TRP A 62 9.61 4.15 -4.52
N GLY A 63 10.90 4.03 -4.21
CA GLY A 63 12.00 4.32 -5.11
C GLY A 63 13.13 3.32 -4.96
N ASN A 64 13.88 3.10 -6.04
CA ASN A 64 15.06 2.22 -6.04
C ASN A 64 16.29 3.03 -6.48
N PRO A 65 16.95 3.74 -5.54
CA PRO A 65 18.12 4.55 -5.86
C PRO A 65 19.31 3.66 -6.22
N THR A 66 20.16 4.14 -7.13
CA THR A 66 21.40 3.44 -7.50
C THR A 66 22.59 4.37 -7.37
N ARG A 67 23.80 3.81 -7.29
CA ARG A 67 25.03 4.61 -7.22
C ARG A 67 25.17 5.60 -8.40
N ARG A 68 24.66 5.25 -9.58
CA ARG A 68 24.70 6.11 -10.78
C ARG A 68 23.54 7.12 -10.82
N LYS A 69 22.43 6.83 -10.14
CA LYS A 69 21.21 7.66 -10.09
C LYS A 69 20.69 7.66 -8.63
N PRO A 70 21.30 8.47 -7.75
CA PRO A 70 20.93 8.49 -6.32
C PRO A 70 19.54 9.08 -6.10
N VAL A 71 19.10 9.98 -6.97
CA VAL A 71 17.70 10.39 -7.08
C VAL A 71 17.05 9.54 -8.17
N PRO A 72 16.06 8.68 -7.83
CA PRO A 72 15.36 7.87 -8.83
C PRO A 72 14.68 8.74 -9.88
N GLN A 73 14.77 8.35 -11.16
CA GLN A 73 14.11 9.07 -12.27
C GLN A 73 12.58 8.93 -12.24
N ALA A 74 12.09 7.85 -11.66
CA ALA A 74 10.68 7.60 -11.45
C ALA A 74 10.49 6.86 -10.11
N THR A 75 9.31 7.01 -9.53
CA THR A 75 8.86 6.31 -8.33
C THR A 75 7.63 5.48 -8.63
N ALA A 76 7.29 4.54 -7.76
CA ALA A 76 6.06 3.77 -7.82
C ALA A 76 5.20 4.02 -6.58
N SER A 77 3.91 4.31 -6.75
CA SER A 77 3.00 4.48 -5.61
C SER A 77 2.10 3.26 -5.43
N VAL A 78 1.92 2.85 -4.18
CA VAL A 78 0.88 1.91 -3.73
C VAL A 78 -0.10 2.69 -2.87
N TYR A 79 -1.37 2.66 -3.23
CA TYR A 79 -2.43 3.36 -2.52
C TYR A 79 -3.17 2.36 -1.65
N PHE A 80 -3.28 2.66 -0.36
CA PHE A 80 -4.05 1.88 0.60
C PHE A 80 -5.31 2.63 0.98
N ILE A 81 -6.37 1.88 1.23
CA ILE A 81 -7.59 2.39 1.87
C ILE A 81 -7.94 1.47 3.03
N ILE A 82 -8.09 2.07 4.20
CA ILE A 82 -8.63 1.42 5.39
C ILE A 82 -10.08 1.87 5.54
N VAL A 83 -10.99 0.92 5.61
CA VAL A 83 -12.43 1.15 5.64
C VAL A 83 -13.02 0.66 6.95
N ILE A 84 -13.72 1.56 7.62
CA ILE A 84 -14.51 1.27 8.82
C ILE A 84 -15.98 1.31 8.43
N SER A 85 -16.69 0.19 8.60
CA SER A 85 -18.12 0.12 8.28
C SER A 85 -18.96 0.57 9.47
N LYS A 86 -20.00 1.39 9.21
CA LYS A 86 -20.96 1.86 10.22
C LYS A 86 -21.91 0.76 10.70
N PHE A 87 -22.02 -0.34 9.96
CA PHE A 87 -22.91 -1.47 10.28
C PHE A 87 -22.22 -2.59 11.06
N LYS A 88 -20.89 -2.57 11.12
CA LYS A 88 -20.12 -3.58 11.85
C LYS A 88 -19.91 -3.11 13.29
N PRO A 89 -19.82 -4.05 14.26
CA PRO A 89 -19.50 -3.68 15.63
C PRO A 89 -18.10 -3.08 15.69
N ASP A 90 -17.89 -2.12 16.59
CA ASP A 90 -16.61 -1.41 16.72
C ASP A 90 -15.45 -2.34 17.14
N THR A 91 -15.78 -3.53 17.66
CA THR A 91 -14.81 -4.59 18.01
C THR A 91 -14.32 -5.39 16.80
N ALA A 92 -14.95 -5.23 15.61
CA ALA A 92 -14.50 -5.89 14.40
C ALA A 92 -13.21 -5.22 13.86
N PRO A 93 -12.31 -6.01 13.24
CA PRO A 93 -11.12 -5.45 12.60
C PRO A 93 -11.50 -4.58 11.41
N VAL A 94 -10.70 -3.54 11.19
CA VAL A 94 -10.84 -2.65 10.03
C VAL A 94 -10.59 -3.41 8.72
N GLN A 95 -11.21 -2.97 7.63
CA GLN A 95 -11.02 -3.60 6.32
C GLN A 95 -9.94 -2.86 5.54
N VAL A 96 -8.94 -3.59 5.04
CA VAL A 96 -7.85 -2.97 4.29
C VAL A 96 -7.84 -3.44 2.84
N PHE A 97 -7.64 -2.47 1.95
CA PHE A 97 -7.45 -2.70 0.53
C PHE A 97 -6.27 -1.89 0.02
N TYR A 98 -5.70 -2.33 -1.09
CA TYR A 98 -4.68 -1.56 -1.79
C TYR A 98 -4.79 -1.69 -3.30
N ARG A 99 -4.24 -0.70 -4.00
CA ARG A 99 -4.08 -0.69 -5.46
C ARG A 99 -2.72 -0.13 -5.85
N LEU A 100 -2.24 -0.52 -7.01
CA LEU A 100 -1.03 0.03 -7.61
C LEU A 100 -1.38 1.26 -8.44
N GLU A 101 -0.48 2.24 -8.54
CA GLU A 101 -0.68 3.44 -9.37
C GLU A 101 -1.06 3.14 -10.82
N SER A 102 -0.44 2.12 -11.43
CA SER A 102 -0.68 1.72 -12.83
C SER A 102 -1.91 0.81 -13.01
N SER A 103 -2.64 0.48 -11.95
CA SER A 103 -3.71 -0.52 -11.99
C SER A 103 -4.99 -0.07 -11.28
N ARG A 104 -6.14 -0.36 -11.91
CA ARG A 104 -7.46 -0.19 -11.29
C ARG A 104 -7.86 -1.38 -10.40
N LEU A 105 -7.05 -2.44 -10.36
CA LEU A 105 -7.37 -3.65 -9.62
C LEU A 105 -7.15 -3.45 -8.12
N ILE A 106 -8.24 -3.55 -7.36
CA ILE A 106 -8.24 -3.45 -5.91
C ILE A 106 -7.93 -4.83 -5.31
N ARG A 107 -7.02 -4.87 -4.34
CA ARG A 107 -6.54 -6.10 -3.69
C ARG A 107 -6.76 -6.04 -2.19
N ARG A 108 -6.93 -7.22 -1.59
CA ARG A 108 -6.90 -7.40 -0.13
C ARG A 108 -5.55 -8.00 0.27
N PRO A 109 -4.87 -7.48 1.31
CA PRO A 109 -3.59 -8.03 1.79
C PRO A 109 -3.67 -9.52 2.12
N GLU A 110 -4.79 -9.96 2.71
CA GLU A 110 -5.09 -11.34 3.08
C GLU A 110 -5.04 -12.35 1.90
N GLN A 111 -5.30 -11.87 0.68
CA GLN A 111 -5.63 -12.71 -0.49
C GLN A 111 -4.57 -12.67 -1.58
N CYS A 112 -3.63 -11.73 -1.51
CA CYS A 112 -2.68 -11.50 -2.58
C CYS A 112 -1.31 -11.14 -2.01
N GLN A 113 -0.33 -12.01 -2.22
CA GLN A 113 1.06 -11.69 -1.90
C GLN A 113 1.55 -10.58 -2.82
N PHE A 114 2.10 -9.52 -2.22
CA PHE A 114 2.73 -8.44 -2.95
C PHE A 114 3.98 -8.94 -3.69
N ARG A 115 4.19 -8.46 -4.92
CA ARG A 115 5.35 -8.84 -5.74
C ARG A 115 6.17 -7.61 -6.06
N GLU A 116 7.47 -7.66 -5.76
CA GLU A 116 8.41 -6.58 -6.11
C GLU A 116 8.35 -6.21 -7.60
N LYS A 117 8.17 -7.19 -8.48
CA LYS A 117 8.01 -6.98 -9.93
C LYS A 117 6.96 -5.91 -10.27
N TRP A 118 5.90 -5.78 -9.48
CA TRP A 118 4.89 -4.75 -9.73
C TRP A 118 5.44 -3.33 -9.57
N LEU A 119 6.37 -3.10 -8.65
CA LEU A 119 7.05 -1.81 -8.50
C LEU A 119 8.02 -1.56 -9.68
N GLN A 120 8.76 -2.59 -10.08
CA GLN A 120 9.66 -2.55 -11.23
C GLN A 120 8.88 -2.18 -12.50
N ASP A 121 7.79 -2.90 -12.78
CA ASP A 121 6.95 -2.66 -13.96
C ASP A 121 6.41 -1.21 -13.99
N ILE A 122 6.04 -0.62 -12.85
CA ILE A 122 5.58 0.78 -12.79
C ILE A 122 6.72 1.74 -13.18
N ILE A 123 7.90 1.58 -12.59
CA ILE A 123 9.05 2.46 -12.84
C ILE A 123 9.52 2.34 -14.28
N GLU A 124 9.69 1.12 -14.80
CA GLU A 124 10.13 0.85 -16.16
C GLU A 124 9.16 1.46 -17.19
N ASN A 125 7.86 1.31 -16.98
CA ASN A 125 6.85 1.90 -17.87
C ASN A 125 6.87 3.44 -17.84
N LYS A 126 7.08 4.05 -16.67
CA LYS A 126 7.24 5.52 -16.58
C LYS A 126 8.47 6.01 -17.33
N ILE A 127 9.61 5.34 -17.15
CA ILE A 127 10.85 5.68 -17.85
C ILE A 127 10.68 5.53 -19.37
N ALA A 128 10.10 4.42 -19.83
CA ALA A 128 9.84 4.19 -21.25
C ALA A 128 8.90 5.23 -21.88
N CYS A 129 7.94 5.76 -21.11
CA CYS A 129 7.10 6.87 -21.58
C CYS A 129 7.87 8.19 -21.66
N ILE A 130 8.78 8.47 -20.72
CA ILE A 130 9.61 9.68 -20.72
C ILE A 130 10.58 9.67 -21.90
N GLU A 131 11.21 8.54 -22.21
CA GLU A 131 12.17 8.42 -23.32
C GLU A 131 11.53 8.52 -24.71
N ARG A 132 10.19 8.42 -24.80
CA ARG A 132 9.42 8.56 -26.04
C ARG A 132 8.96 10.00 -26.32
N LEU A 133 9.17 10.92 -25.38
CA LEU A 133 8.85 12.35 -25.49
C LEU A 133 10.08 13.13 -26.00
#